data_AF-A0A378UHK7-F1
#
_entry.id   AF-A0A378UHK7-F1
#
_cell.length_a   1.000
_cell.length_b   1.000
_cell.length_c   1.000
_cell.angle_alpha   90.00
_cell.angle_beta   90.00
_cell.angle_gamma   90.00
#
_symmetry.space_group_name_H-M   'P 1'
#
loop_
_entity.id
_entity.type
_entity.pdbx_description
1 polymer ?
#
loop_
_entity_poly.entity_id
_entity_poly.type
_entity_poly.pdbx_seq_one_letter_code
_entity_poly.pdbx_strand_id
1 'polypeptide(L)'
;MKNLSFSQLDSFFRKDDFPSIERHQYGIRYLKLRSMSRKEIMEEFFQEYEIDISKLKSKEYFRYAFENIDITIESINSFIEKKYQIERTDRLLQEDYLVDQLSRLQYFDWGGSFGNSLEKNIVDNYVKKIQSFDIINKKIETELFSSLQGYTLNSWYNHWTSILIEDIFKDHANVLPTIGLIKKIDFFINEIPFDLKVTYFPEQFLAEKLKQKGFGNELTRLKQICRKLNILIPNDMSDKNLKLHLYTKVSECHHKEAKELINELNKLKKQIIREAEQNSDELKVWLYENQGEARFDASNRFFLILTDETNINDSWKLKRNIKFLREKIHSHLDSIKLDLNKLNTKFYWKKTNEHFNCKSDILFIKQT
;
A
#
# COMPACT_ATOMS: atom_id res chain seq x y z
N MET A 1 19.20 -27.15 21.71
CA MET A 1 17.86 -26.53 21.60
C MET A 1 17.77 -25.49 20.47
N LYS A 2 18.71 -24.54 20.30
CA LYS A 2 18.65 -23.49 19.24
C LYS A 2 18.63 -24.00 17.78
N ASN A 3 19.33 -25.10 17.47
CA ASN A 3 19.33 -25.73 16.14
C ASN A 3 17.92 -26.08 15.63
N LEU A 4 17.07 -26.62 16.51
CA LEU A 4 15.69 -26.99 16.18
C LEU A 4 14.83 -25.72 15.96
N SER A 5 15.07 -24.68 16.76
CA SER A 5 14.37 -23.40 16.65
C SER A 5 14.64 -22.70 15.32
N PHE A 6 15.88 -22.68 14.82
CA PHE A 6 16.18 -22.04 13.52
C PHE A 6 15.46 -22.75 12.38
N SER A 7 15.58 -24.08 12.29
CA SER A 7 14.93 -24.86 11.22
C SER A 7 13.40 -24.77 11.26
N GLN A 8 12.80 -24.68 12.45
CA GLN A 8 11.37 -24.45 12.61
C GLN A 8 10.95 -23.08 12.08
N LEU A 9 11.66 -22.02 12.47
CA LEU A 9 11.37 -20.65 12.03
C LEU A 9 11.57 -20.48 10.51
N ASP A 10 12.62 -21.08 9.95
CA ASP A 10 12.84 -21.10 8.49
C ASP A 10 11.72 -21.84 7.75
N SER A 11 11.21 -22.94 8.33
CA SER A 11 10.05 -23.64 7.79
C SER A 11 8.78 -22.77 7.81
N PHE A 12 8.49 -22.10 8.92
CA PHE A 12 7.35 -21.19 9.03
C PHE A 12 7.44 -20.04 8.02
N PHE A 13 8.62 -19.43 7.87
CA PHE A 13 8.83 -18.33 6.93
C PHE A 13 8.59 -18.76 5.48
N ARG A 14 9.09 -19.95 5.09
CA ARG A 14 8.87 -20.50 3.74
C ARG A 14 7.40 -20.83 3.46
N LYS A 15 6.64 -21.17 4.51
CA LYS A 15 5.21 -21.52 4.43
C LYS A 15 4.28 -20.31 4.63
N ASP A 16 4.81 -19.09 4.72
CA ASP A 16 4.03 -17.88 5.03
C ASP A 16 3.30 -17.90 6.39
N ASP A 17 3.76 -18.72 7.34
CA ASP A 17 3.19 -18.80 8.69
C ASP A 17 3.85 -17.79 9.65
N PHE A 18 3.67 -16.50 9.34
CA PHE A 18 4.11 -15.39 10.19
C PHE A 18 3.50 -15.42 11.60
N PRO A 19 2.23 -15.80 11.81
CA PRO A 19 1.67 -15.94 13.16
C PRO A 19 2.43 -16.93 14.06
N SER A 20 2.97 -18.02 13.50
CA SER A 20 3.80 -18.94 14.29
C SER A 20 5.21 -18.40 14.55
N ILE A 21 5.78 -17.60 13.64
CA ILE A 21 7.05 -16.90 13.87
C ILE A 21 6.88 -15.91 15.03
N GLU A 22 5.84 -15.08 15.02
CA GLU A 22 5.63 -14.03 16.02
C GLU A 22 5.37 -14.58 17.43
N ARG A 23 4.71 -15.74 17.54
CA ARG A 23 4.47 -16.40 18.83
C ARG A 23 5.71 -17.11 19.38
N HIS A 24 6.73 -17.30 18.57
CA HIS A 24 7.94 -17.99 18.97
C HIS A 24 8.92 -17.03 19.65
N GLN A 25 9.50 -17.43 20.79
CA GLN A 25 10.39 -16.59 21.62
C GLN A 25 11.60 -16.00 20.86
N TYR A 26 12.08 -16.69 19.82
CA TYR A 26 13.19 -16.23 18.96
C TYR A 26 12.73 -15.70 17.59
N GLY A 27 11.43 -15.51 17.39
CA GLY A 27 10.84 -15.09 16.11
C GLY A 27 11.33 -13.73 15.65
N ILE A 28 11.34 -12.74 16.54
CA ILE A 28 11.82 -11.40 16.21
C ILE A 28 13.32 -11.40 15.88
N ARG A 29 14.14 -12.11 16.66
CA ARG A 29 15.56 -12.32 16.32
C ARG A 29 15.74 -12.88 14.92
N TYR A 30 14.94 -13.91 14.58
CA TYR A 30 14.98 -14.54 13.27
C TYR A 30 14.61 -13.55 12.16
N LEU A 31 13.54 -12.77 12.31
CA LEU A 31 13.09 -11.80 11.30
C LEU A 31 14.09 -10.66 11.11
N LYS A 32 14.69 -10.14 12.18
CA LYS A 32 15.75 -9.12 12.11
C LYS A 32 17.00 -9.66 11.41
N LEU A 33 17.51 -10.82 11.80
CA LEU A 33 18.65 -11.41 11.09
C LEU A 33 18.30 -11.80 9.65
N ARG A 34 17.03 -12.14 9.37
CA ARG A 34 16.56 -12.40 8.01
C ARG A 34 16.67 -11.16 7.12
N SER A 35 16.45 -9.94 7.66
CA SER A 35 16.61 -8.69 6.92
C SER A 35 18.00 -8.49 6.36
N MET A 36 19.00 -8.93 7.11
CA MET A 36 20.41 -8.76 6.76
C MET A 36 21.05 -10.03 6.20
N SER A 37 20.27 -11.07 5.88
CA SER A 37 20.79 -12.42 5.52
C SER A 37 21.48 -12.55 4.15
N ARG A 38 21.64 -11.44 3.41
CA ARG A 38 22.45 -11.41 2.19
C ARG A 38 23.93 -11.57 2.54
N LYS A 39 24.68 -12.26 1.68
CA LYS A 39 26.08 -12.64 1.95
C LYS A 39 26.93 -11.44 2.33
N GLU A 40 26.93 -10.42 1.48
CA GLU A 40 27.79 -9.24 1.60
C GLU A 40 27.48 -8.47 2.90
N ILE A 41 26.20 -8.36 3.26
CA ILE A 41 25.74 -7.68 4.47
C ILE A 41 26.14 -8.47 5.72
N MET A 42 26.00 -9.80 5.71
CA MET A 42 26.45 -10.63 6.82
C MET A 42 27.96 -10.56 7.01
N GLU A 43 28.75 -10.54 5.92
CA GLU A 43 30.20 -10.40 5.99
C GLU A 43 30.61 -9.06 6.63
N GLU A 44 29.99 -7.95 6.22
CA GLU A 44 30.17 -6.65 6.87
C GLU A 44 29.79 -6.69 8.36
N PHE A 45 28.68 -7.32 8.71
CA PHE A 45 28.24 -7.45 10.10
C PHE A 45 29.25 -8.22 10.95
N PHE A 46 29.68 -9.40 10.50
CA PHE A 46 30.63 -10.20 11.24
C PHE A 46 31.98 -9.50 11.37
N GLN A 47 32.42 -8.76 10.34
CA GLN A 47 33.62 -7.95 10.41
C GLN A 47 33.50 -6.83 11.45
N GLU A 48 32.37 -6.12 11.51
CA GLU A 48 32.14 -5.02 12.46
C GLU A 48 32.15 -5.48 13.92
N TYR A 49 31.67 -6.69 14.19
CA TYR A 49 31.64 -7.27 15.53
C TYR A 49 32.80 -8.25 15.81
N GLU A 50 33.84 -8.25 14.97
CA GLU A 50 35.06 -9.07 15.12
C GLU A 50 34.79 -10.58 15.25
N ILE A 51 33.79 -11.08 14.53
CA ILE A 51 33.36 -12.48 14.54
C ILE A 51 34.08 -13.26 13.43
N ASP A 52 34.88 -14.26 13.80
CA ASP A 52 35.58 -15.11 12.83
C ASP A 52 34.62 -16.03 12.07
N ILE A 53 34.54 -15.81 10.76
CA ILE A 53 33.76 -16.62 9.81
C ILE A 53 34.62 -17.39 8.81
N SER A 54 35.95 -17.43 8.98
CA SER A 54 36.89 -18.05 8.03
C SER A 54 36.60 -19.53 7.72
N LYS A 55 35.98 -20.24 8.66
CA LYS A 55 35.60 -21.65 8.55
C LYS A 55 34.16 -21.88 8.06
N LEU A 56 33.38 -20.81 7.88
CA LEU A 56 31.97 -20.89 7.52
C LEU A 56 31.79 -20.65 6.02
N LYS A 57 30.83 -21.36 5.42
CA LYS A 57 30.35 -21.04 4.06
C LYS A 57 29.23 -20.00 4.15
N SER A 58 29.06 -19.19 3.11
CA SER A 58 28.04 -18.13 3.07
C SER A 58 26.62 -18.58 3.42
N LYS A 59 26.24 -19.79 3.00
CA LYS A 59 24.92 -20.40 3.32
C LYS A 59 24.71 -20.68 4.82
N GLU A 60 25.77 -20.70 5.62
CA GLU A 60 25.76 -21.00 7.05
C GLU A 60 25.69 -19.71 7.89
N TYR A 61 26.03 -18.55 7.32
CA TYR A 61 26.09 -17.26 8.00
C TYR A 61 24.81 -16.92 8.77
N PHE A 62 23.65 -17.02 8.13
CA PHE A 62 22.38 -16.66 8.78
C PHE A 62 22.08 -17.53 10.00
N ARG A 63 22.30 -18.84 9.87
CA ARG A 63 22.10 -19.78 10.97
C ARG A 63 23.12 -19.54 12.09
N TYR A 64 24.38 -19.34 11.73
CA TYR A 64 25.45 -19.06 12.67
C TYR A 64 25.17 -17.79 13.48
N ALA A 65 24.80 -16.68 12.82
CA ALA A 65 24.41 -15.45 13.49
C ALA A 65 23.22 -15.64 14.45
N PHE A 66 22.23 -16.43 14.04
CA PHE A 66 21.06 -16.71 14.86
C PHE A 66 21.41 -17.48 16.13
N GLU A 67 22.30 -18.47 16.03
CA GLU A 67 22.65 -19.37 17.13
C GLU A 67 23.69 -18.77 18.09
N ASN A 68 24.57 -17.90 17.59
CA ASN A 68 25.62 -17.24 18.34
C ASN A 68 25.03 -16.32 19.44
N ILE A 69 25.45 -16.55 20.70
CA ILE A 69 24.96 -15.83 21.87
C ILE A 69 25.59 -14.46 22.03
N ASP A 70 26.80 -14.26 21.50
CA ASP A 70 27.55 -13.00 21.59
C ASP A 70 26.92 -11.93 20.68
N ILE A 71 26.18 -12.36 19.65
CA ILE A 71 25.37 -11.46 18.83
C ILE A 71 24.08 -11.12 19.59
N THR A 72 24.04 -9.97 20.24
CA THR A 72 22.85 -9.45 20.95
C THR A 72 21.81 -8.88 19.98
N ILE A 73 20.58 -8.62 20.45
CA ILE A 73 19.55 -7.95 19.64
C ILE A 73 19.95 -6.49 19.37
N GLU A 74 20.59 -5.86 20.33
CA GLU A 74 21.10 -4.50 20.26
C GLU A 74 22.16 -4.39 19.15
N SER A 75 23.10 -5.33 19.08
CA SER A 75 24.09 -5.41 18.00
C SER A 75 23.43 -5.52 16.61
N ILE A 76 22.39 -6.35 16.50
CA ILE A 76 21.63 -6.52 15.26
C ILE A 76 20.92 -5.21 14.88
N ASN A 77 20.22 -4.58 15.83
CA ASN A 77 19.50 -3.33 15.60
C ASN A 77 20.45 -2.21 15.16
N SER A 78 21.55 -1.98 15.90
CA SER A 78 22.53 -0.94 15.60
C SER A 78 23.17 -1.12 14.23
N PHE A 79 23.45 -2.36 13.82
CA PHE A 79 23.95 -2.63 12.48
C PHE A 79 22.89 -2.35 11.40
N ILE A 80 21.64 -2.77 11.62
CA ILE A 80 20.52 -2.51 10.73
C ILE A 80 20.34 -1.01 10.50
N GLU A 81 20.30 -0.22 11.57
CA GLU A 81 20.17 1.23 11.54
C GLU A 81 21.33 1.87 10.79
N LYS A 82 22.57 1.52 11.14
CA LYS A 82 23.77 2.05 10.49
C LYS A 82 23.77 1.77 8.98
N LYS A 83 23.48 0.52 8.58
CA LYS A 83 23.43 0.14 7.15
C LYS A 83 22.32 0.88 6.42
N TYR A 84 21.15 1.00 7.03
CA TYR A 84 20.05 1.79 6.46
C TYR A 84 20.46 3.25 6.25
N GLN A 85 21.11 3.90 7.23
CA GLN A 85 21.54 5.29 7.12
C GLN A 85 22.56 5.51 5.98
N ILE A 86 23.47 4.55 5.77
CA ILE A 86 24.39 4.57 4.63
C ILE A 86 23.60 4.53 3.30
N GLU A 87 22.70 3.57 3.13
CA GLU A 87 21.88 3.45 1.91
C GLU A 87 20.93 4.66 1.71
N ARG A 88 20.44 5.24 2.81
CA ARG A 88 19.51 6.37 2.82
C ARG A 88 20.20 7.67 2.41
N THR A 89 21.49 7.84 2.72
CA THR A 89 22.27 9.04 2.34
C THR A 89 22.24 9.27 0.82
N ASP A 90 22.47 8.22 0.03
CA ASP A 90 22.44 8.33 -1.44
C ASP A 90 21.04 8.65 -1.97
N ARG A 91 19.98 8.11 -1.36
CA ARG A 91 18.59 8.38 -1.75
C ARG A 91 18.17 9.79 -1.41
N LEU A 92 18.60 10.33 -0.26
CA LEU A 92 18.35 11.72 0.14
C LEU A 92 18.91 12.71 -0.87
N LEU A 93 20.10 12.46 -1.43
CA LEU A 93 20.70 13.31 -2.46
C LEU A 93 19.84 13.40 -3.74
N GLN A 94 19.03 12.39 -4.04
CA GLN A 94 18.17 12.33 -5.22
C GLN A 94 16.69 12.65 -4.92
N GLU A 95 16.31 12.81 -3.65
CA GLU A 95 14.91 12.93 -3.22
C GLU A 95 14.21 14.12 -3.88
N ASP A 96 14.82 15.31 -3.87
CA ASP A 96 14.24 16.52 -4.47
C ASP A 96 14.04 16.38 -5.98
N TYR A 97 15.02 15.77 -6.68
CA TYR A 97 14.91 15.49 -8.11
C TYR A 97 13.76 14.51 -8.40
N LEU A 98 13.65 13.44 -7.62
CA LEU A 98 12.60 12.45 -7.79
C LEU A 98 11.22 13.05 -7.54
N VAL A 99 11.07 13.87 -6.50
CA VAL A 99 9.82 14.58 -6.20
C VAL A 99 9.43 15.52 -7.35
N ASP A 100 10.39 16.26 -7.93
CA ASP A 100 10.14 17.05 -9.14
C ASP A 100 9.63 16.17 -10.29
N GLN A 101 10.29 15.04 -10.58
CA GLN A 101 9.84 14.14 -11.66
C GLN A 101 8.42 13.61 -11.42
N LEU A 102 8.11 13.18 -10.19
CA LEU A 102 6.78 12.70 -9.80
C LEU A 102 5.71 13.80 -9.92
N SER A 103 6.08 15.07 -9.75
CA SER A 103 5.17 16.21 -9.90
C SER A 103 4.70 16.44 -11.34
N ARG A 104 5.50 16.01 -12.33
CA ARG A 104 5.22 16.16 -13.76
C ARG A 104 4.08 15.26 -14.25
N LEU A 105 3.76 14.18 -13.52
CA LEU A 105 2.58 13.39 -13.81
C LEU A 105 1.32 14.23 -13.56
N GLN A 106 0.53 14.48 -14.61
CA GLN A 106 -0.68 15.31 -14.56
C GLN A 106 -1.96 14.48 -14.36
N TYR A 107 -2.01 13.28 -14.93
CA TYR A 107 -3.17 12.41 -14.93
C TYR A 107 -2.79 11.02 -14.40
N PHE A 108 -3.64 10.46 -13.54
CA PHE A 108 -3.46 9.12 -12.99
C PHE A 108 -4.58 8.21 -13.51
N ASP A 109 -4.32 7.53 -14.62
CA ASP A 109 -5.26 6.59 -15.23
C ASP A 109 -4.54 5.32 -15.70
N TRP A 110 -5.10 4.16 -15.35
CA TRP A 110 -4.55 2.86 -15.70
C TRP A 110 -4.82 2.48 -17.17
N GLY A 111 -5.51 3.34 -17.92
CA GLY A 111 -5.75 3.16 -19.35
C GLY A 111 -6.55 1.88 -19.63
N GLY A 112 -7.56 1.58 -18.82
CA GLY A 112 -8.46 0.43 -19.03
C GLY A 112 -7.88 -0.95 -18.70
N SER A 113 -6.59 -1.07 -18.36
CA SER A 113 -5.99 -2.33 -17.88
C SER A 113 -6.35 -2.58 -16.41
N PHE A 114 -7.57 -3.07 -16.17
CA PHE A 114 -8.00 -3.52 -14.86
C PHE A 114 -7.60 -4.97 -14.62
N GLY A 115 -6.76 -5.19 -13.61
CA GLY A 115 -6.21 -6.50 -13.28
C GLY A 115 -4.77 -6.61 -13.77
N ASN A 116 -3.95 -7.27 -12.96
CA ASN A 116 -2.48 -7.32 -13.01
C ASN A 116 -1.86 -8.02 -14.24
N SER A 117 -2.43 -7.86 -15.42
CA SER A 117 -1.96 -8.54 -16.62
C SER A 117 -2.34 -7.77 -17.87
N LEU A 118 -1.64 -6.67 -18.13
CA LEU A 118 -1.67 -5.97 -19.41
C LEU A 118 -1.44 -6.97 -20.55
N GLU A 119 -0.46 -7.87 -20.39
CA GLU A 119 -0.19 -8.97 -21.32
C GLU A 119 -1.41 -9.85 -21.58
N LYS A 120 -2.07 -10.36 -20.53
CA LYS A 120 -3.26 -11.20 -20.69
C LYS A 120 -4.38 -10.45 -21.39
N ASN A 121 -4.57 -9.16 -21.09
CA ASN A 121 -5.55 -8.33 -21.77
C ASN A 121 -5.23 -8.21 -23.27
N ILE A 122 -3.96 -7.94 -23.61
CA ILE A 122 -3.48 -7.90 -25.01
C ILE A 122 -3.75 -9.23 -25.70
N VAL A 123 -3.39 -10.35 -25.07
CA VAL A 123 -3.54 -11.68 -25.64
C VAL A 123 -5.02 -12.04 -25.85
N ASP A 124 -5.85 -11.87 -24.83
CA ASP A 124 -7.23 -12.34 -24.84
C ASP A 124 -8.18 -11.42 -25.64
N ASN A 125 -7.88 -10.13 -25.74
CA ASN A 125 -8.75 -9.16 -26.44
C ASN A 125 -8.27 -8.77 -27.83
N TYR A 126 -6.96 -8.85 -28.10
CA TYR A 126 -6.40 -8.40 -29.36
C TYR A 126 -5.83 -9.59 -30.15
N VAL A 127 -4.82 -10.29 -29.63
CA VAL A 127 -4.09 -11.34 -30.36
C VAL A 127 -4.99 -12.49 -30.79
N LYS A 128 -5.81 -13.04 -29.88
CA LYS A 128 -6.67 -14.19 -30.18
C LYS A 128 -7.91 -13.84 -31.01
N LYS A 129 -8.28 -12.57 -31.10
CA LYS A 129 -9.56 -12.11 -31.69
C LYS A 129 -9.39 -11.37 -33.02
N ILE A 130 -8.24 -10.77 -33.27
CA ILE A 130 -8.00 -9.95 -34.45
C ILE A 130 -7.07 -10.69 -35.40
N GLN A 131 -7.60 -11.15 -36.53
CA GLN A 131 -6.82 -11.82 -37.58
C GLN A 131 -6.21 -10.85 -38.60
N SER A 132 -6.87 -9.72 -38.86
CA SER A 132 -6.42 -8.74 -39.84
C SER A 132 -5.23 -7.93 -39.31
N PHE A 133 -4.15 -7.93 -40.09
CA PHE A 133 -2.93 -7.14 -39.81
C PHE A 133 -3.23 -5.63 -39.72
N ASP A 134 -4.05 -5.10 -40.61
CA ASP A 134 -4.38 -3.67 -40.61
C ASP A 134 -5.21 -3.28 -39.39
N ILE A 135 -6.15 -4.13 -38.99
CA ILE A 135 -6.98 -3.88 -37.80
C ILE A 135 -6.14 -3.93 -36.54
N ILE A 136 -5.23 -4.91 -36.39
CA ILE A 136 -4.39 -4.99 -35.19
C ILE A 136 -3.45 -3.79 -35.08
N ASN A 137 -2.85 -3.34 -36.20
CA ASN A 137 -2.02 -2.14 -36.21
C ASN A 137 -2.81 -0.89 -35.80
N LYS A 138 -4.02 -0.71 -36.37
CA LYS A 138 -4.88 0.40 -35.98
C LYS A 138 -5.21 0.37 -34.47
N LYS A 139 -5.54 -0.81 -33.93
CA LYS A 139 -5.84 -0.98 -32.50
C LYS A 139 -4.64 -0.73 -31.60
N ILE A 140 -3.43 -1.05 -32.06
CA ILE A 140 -2.19 -0.73 -31.34
C ILE A 140 -2.08 0.78 -31.14
N GLU A 141 -2.25 1.55 -32.21
CA GLU A 141 -2.11 3.00 -32.20
C GLU A 141 -3.25 3.70 -31.44
N THR A 142 -4.50 3.24 -31.58
CA THR A 142 -5.65 3.94 -31.02
C THR A 142 -6.00 3.55 -29.59
N GLU A 143 -5.73 2.32 -29.15
CA GLU A 143 -6.20 1.80 -27.86
C GLU A 143 -5.06 1.28 -26.97
N LEU A 144 -4.21 0.39 -27.50
CA LEU A 144 -3.17 -0.24 -26.69
C LEU A 144 -2.10 0.75 -26.25
N PHE A 145 -1.76 1.74 -27.08
CA PHE A 145 -0.79 2.77 -26.72
C PHE A 145 -1.22 3.53 -25.45
N SER A 146 -2.47 3.98 -25.38
CA SER A 146 -3.00 4.66 -24.18
C SER A 146 -3.00 3.75 -22.95
N SER A 147 -3.31 2.46 -23.14
CA SER A 147 -3.32 1.46 -22.07
C SER A 147 -1.92 1.21 -21.51
N LEU A 148 -0.95 1.03 -22.41
CA LEU A 148 0.47 0.84 -22.08
C LEU A 148 1.05 2.07 -21.38
N GLN A 149 0.76 3.26 -21.90
CA GLN A 149 1.20 4.52 -21.31
C GLN A 149 0.66 4.68 -19.88
N GLY A 150 -0.65 4.51 -19.69
CA GLY A 150 -1.29 4.60 -18.38
C GLY A 150 -0.74 3.59 -17.38
N TYR A 151 -0.62 2.32 -17.77
CA TYR A 151 -0.05 1.28 -16.92
C TYR A 151 1.41 1.58 -16.54
N THR A 152 2.25 1.99 -17.50
CA THR A 152 3.67 2.25 -17.27
C THR A 152 3.87 3.45 -16.34
N LEU A 153 3.22 4.58 -16.63
CA LEU A 153 3.34 5.80 -15.83
C LEU A 153 2.82 5.60 -14.40
N ASN A 154 1.67 4.95 -14.24
CA ASN A 154 1.11 4.70 -12.90
C ASN A 154 1.92 3.67 -12.11
N SER A 155 2.47 2.65 -12.77
CA SER A 155 3.36 1.68 -12.11
C SER A 155 4.65 2.34 -11.66
N TRP A 156 5.28 3.15 -12.52
CA TRP A 156 6.44 3.96 -12.20
C TRP A 156 6.16 4.92 -11.02
N TYR A 157 5.05 5.67 -11.08
CA TYR A 157 4.66 6.60 -10.02
C TYR A 157 4.44 5.88 -8.68
N ASN A 158 3.72 4.75 -8.69
CA ASN A 158 3.48 3.97 -7.47
C ASN A 158 4.76 3.38 -6.91
N HIS A 159 5.68 2.90 -7.76
CA HIS A 159 6.95 2.34 -7.31
C HIS A 159 7.77 3.38 -6.54
N TRP A 160 8.03 4.54 -7.16
CA TRP A 160 8.86 5.58 -6.56
C TRP A 160 8.22 6.25 -5.35
N THR A 161 6.91 6.49 -5.39
CA THR A 161 6.21 7.02 -4.20
C THR A 161 6.18 6.02 -3.05
N SER A 162 6.12 4.71 -3.31
CA SER A 162 6.19 3.71 -2.24
C SER A 162 7.55 3.74 -1.55
N ILE A 163 8.65 3.83 -2.32
CA ILE A 163 10.00 3.97 -1.78
C ILE A 163 10.12 5.22 -0.90
N LEU A 164 9.65 6.37 -1.40
CA LEU A 164 9.70 7.63 -0.65
C LEU A 164 8.91 7.57 0.65
N ILE A 165 7.69 7.02 0.61
CA ILE A 165 6.84 6.90 1.80
C ILE A 165 7.44 5.93 2.80
N GLU A 166 7.97 4.79 2.34
CA GLU A 166 8.65 3.82 3.18
C GLU A 166 9.88 4.43 3.87
N ASP A 167 10.69 5.20 3.14
CA ASP A 167 11.81 5.95 3.72
C ASP A 167 11.35 6.93 4.80
N ILE A 168 10.20 7.62 4.63
CA ILE A 168 9.65 8.49 5.69
C ILE A 168 9.39 7.72 6.99
N PHE A 169 8.84 6.51 6.92
CA PHE A 169 8.65 5.67 8.12
C PHE A 169 10.01 5.26 8.70
N LYS A 170 10.91 4.77 7.86
CA LYS A 170 12.23 4.25 8.26
C LYS A 170 13.20 5.33 8.79
N ASP A 171 12.98 6.59 8.44
CA ASP A 171 13.72 7.75 8.95
C ASP A 171 13.38 8.04 10.44
N HIS A 172 12.33 7.44 11.01
CA HIS A 172 11.85 7.75 12.35
C HIS A 172 12.51 6.87 13.44
N ALA A 173 12.89 7.46 14.58
CA ALA A 173 13.62 6.76 15.65
C ALA A 173 12.86 5.59 16.31
N ASN A 174 11.53 5.64 16.34
CA ASN A 174 10.68 4.54 16.86
C ASN A 174 10.50 3.38 15.86
N VAL A 175 11.15 3.44 14.70
CA VAL A 175 11.03 2.46 13.61
C VAL A 175 12.39 1.83 13.37
N LEU A 176 12.47 0.51 13.48
CA LEU A 176 13.64 -0.23 13.00
C LEU A 176 13.42 -0.59 11.53
N PRO A 177 14.26 -0.11 10.59
CA PRO A 177 14.10 -0.41 9.17
C PRO A 177 14.44 -1.87 8.86
N THR A 178 14.05 -2.33 7.68
CA THR A 178 14.64 -3.53 7.07
C THR A 178 15.73 -3.13 6.07
N ILE A 179 16.81 -3.93 6.01
CA ILE A 179 17.85 -3.73 5.00
C ILE A 179 17.47 -4.53 3.74
N GLY A 180 17.03 -3.83 2.71
CA GLY A 180 16.54 -4.43 1.45
C GLY A 180 15.24 -5.21 1.60
N LEU A 181 14.89 -5.97 0.56
CA LEU A 181 13.57 -6.58 0.42
C LEU A 181 13.44 -7.86 1.25
N ILE A 182 12.57 -7.82 2.26
CA ILE A 182 12.07 -8.99 2.96
C ILE A 182 10.63 -9.22 2.54
N LYS A 183 10.28 -10.49 2.38
CA LYS A 183 8.89 -10.89 2.15
C LYS A 183 8.02 -10.39 3.31
N LYS A 184 7.08 -9.48 3.00
CA LYS A 184 5.97 -9.02 3.86
C LYS A 184 6.39 -8.28 5.14
N ILE A 185 7.58 -7.69 5.14
CA ILE A 185 8.07 -6.86 6.24
C ILE A 185 8.87 -5.71 5.65
N ASP A 186 8.40 -4.48 5.85
CA ASP A 186 9.10 -3.27 5.45
C ASP A 186 9.86 -2.67 6.63
N PHE A 187 9.31 -2.73 7.84
CA PHE A 187 9.94 -2.21 9.06
C PHE A 187 9.35 -2.86 10.33
N PHE A 188 9.94 -2.55 11.48
CA PHE A 188 9.43 -2.93 12.78
C PHE A 188 9.08 -1.70 13.61
N ILE A 189 7.94 -1.73 14.30
CA ILE A 189 7.54 -0.72 15.28
C ILE A 189 7.31 -1.44 16.61
N ASN A 190 8.05 -1.06 17.65
CA ASN A 190 8.08 -1.75 18.96
C ASN A 190 8.16 -3.28 18.82
N GLU A 191 9.15 -3.78 18.07
CA GLU A 191 9.38 -5.21 17.82
C GLU A 191 8.27 -5.94 17.04
N ILE A 192 7.28 -5.24 16.50
CA ILE A 192 6.24 -5.84 15.64
C ILE A 192 6.61 -5.58 14.18
N PRO A 193 6.75 -6.63 13.34
CA PRO A 193 6.98 -6.45 11.91
C PRO A 193 5.71 -5.96 11.22
N PHE A 194 5.86 -5.01 10.30
CA PHE A 194 4.75 -4.49 9.48
C PHE A 194 5.13 -4.43 7.99
N ASP A 195 4.17 -4.81 7.15
CA ASP A 195 4.09 -4.50 5.72
C ASP A 195 3.33 -3.17 5.55
N LEU A 196 3.93 -2.19 4.89
CA LEU A 196 3.34 -0.90 4.65
C LEU A 196 2.39 -0.97 3.44
N LYS A 197 1.13 -0.64 3.67
CA LYS A 197 0.12 -0.58 2.62
C LYS A 197 -0.39 0.84 2.41
N VAL A 198 0.17 1.52 1.41
CA VAL A 198 -0.34 2.82 0.95
C VAL A 198 -1.52 2.62 0.02
N THR A 199 -2.68 3.18 0.38
CA THR A 199 -3.91 3.10 -0.43
C THR A 199 -4.74 4.38 -0.32
N TYR A 200 -5.66 4.58 -1.26
CA TYR A 200 -6.68 5.62 -1.14
C TYR A 200 -7.85 5.13 -0.29
N PHE A 201 -8.69 6.06 0.17
CA PHE A 201 -9.96 5.68 0.79
C PHE A 201 -10.78 4.84 -0.20
N PRO A 202 -11.21 3.61 0.14
CA PRO A 202 -11.75 2.70 -0.86
C PRO A 202 -13.10 3.16 -1.42
N GLU A 203 -13.19 3.28 -2.75
CA GLU A 203 -14.44 3.70 -3.42
C GLU A 203 -15.60 2.74 -3.13
N GLN A 204 -15.35 1.43 -3.06
CA GLN A 204 -16.38 0.44 -2.77
C GLN A 204 -16.90 0.57 -1.33
N PHE A 205 -16.00 0.71 -0.35
CA PHE A 205 -16.39 0.97 1.04
C PHE A 205 -17.21 2.26 1.16
N LEU A 206 -16.77 3.33 0.49
CA LEU A 206 -17.52 4.59 0.45
C LEU A 206 -18.94 4.40 -0.13
N ALA A 207 -19.06 3.66 -1.23
CA ALA A 207 -20.36 3.38 -1.86
C ALA A 207 -21.28 2.54 -0.95
N GLU A 208 -20.74 1.55 -0.24
CA GLU A 208 -21.48 0.76 0.75
C GLU A 208 -22.00 1.63 1.89
N LYS A 209 -21.17 2.53 2.42
CA LYS A 209 -21.55 3.46 3.48
C LYS A 209 -22.56 4.52 3.04
N LEU A 210 -22.44 5.04 1.81
CA LEU A 210 -23.44 5.93 1.22
C LEU A 210 -24.81 5.26 1.12
N LYS A 211 -24.86 3.98 0.72
CA LYS A 211 -26.10 3.20 0.69
C LYS A 211 -26.67 2.99 2.09
N GLN A 212 -25.84 2.64 3.08
CA GLN A 212 -26.28 2.47 4.47
C GLN A 212 -26.85 3.76 5.08
N LYS A 213 -26.29 4.93 4.70
CA LYS A 213 -26.78 6.25 5.13
C LYS A 213 -27.98 6.77 4.32
N GLY A 214 -28.56 5.96 3.43
CA GLY A 214 -29.77 6.30 2.68
C GLY A 214 -29.56 7.12 1.41
N PHE A 215 -28.33 7.49 1.05
CA PHE A 215 -28.06 8.23 -0.20
C PHE A 215 -28.22 7.34 -1.44
N GLY A 216 -27.87 6.07 -1.31
CA GLY A 216 -27.92 5.09 -2.41
C GLY A 216 -26.71 5.18 -3.34
N ASN A 217 -26.92 4.84 -4.62
CA ASN A 217 -25.85 4.85 -5.63
C ASN A 217 -25.60 6.26 -6.19
N GLU A 218 -24.35 6.71 -6.12
CA GLU A 218 -23.94 8.06 -6.56
C GLU A 218 -24.29 8.34 -8.02
N LEU A 219 -23.95 7.42 -8.94
CA LEU A 219 -24.23 7.59 -10.37
C LEU A 219 -25.74 7.65 -10.64
N THR A 220 -26.54 6.84 -9.94
CA THR A 220 -28.00 6.88 -10.06
C THR A 220 -28.57 8.23 -9.62
N ARG A 221 -28.11 8.78 -8.50
CA ARG A 221 -28.56 10.09 -7.98
C ARG A 221 -28.17 11.23 -8.94
N LEU A 222 -26.96 11.19 -9.49
CA LEU A 222 -26.51 12.13 -10.52
C LEU A 222 -27.38 12.05 -11.79
N LYS A 223 -27.68 10.84 -12.28
CA LYS A 223 -28.58 10.66 -13.44
C LYS A 223 -30.00 11.20 -13.16
N GLN A 224 -30.51 11.04 -11.94
CA GLN A 224 -31.83 11.55 -11.55
C GLN A 224 -31.89 13.08 -11.59
N ILE A 225 -30.91 13.76 -10.99
CA ILE A 225 -30.89 15.24 -10.99
C ILE A 225 -30.67 15.79 -12.40
N CYS A 226 -29.82 15.15 -13.21
CA CYS A 226 -29.61 15.58 -14.59
C CYS A 226 -30.91 15.50 -15.41
N ARG A 227 -31.68 14.42 -15.28
CA ARG A 227 -32.99 14.31 -15.93
C ARG A 227 -33.96 15.39 -15.46
N LYS A 228 -34.00 15.66 -14.15
CA LYS A 228 -34.88 16.69 -13.58
C LYS A 228 -34.55 18.09 -14.10
N LEU A 229 -33.26 18.39 -14.27
CA LEU A 229 -32.77 19.71 -14.69
C LEU A 229 -32.49 19.81 -16.19
N ASN A 230 -32.91 18.81 -16.99
CA ASN A 230 -32.64 18.73 -18.43
C ASN A 230 -31.13 18.88 -18.79
N ILE A 231 -30.25 18.36 -17.93
CA ILE A 231 -28.80 18.26 -18.21
C ILE A 231 -28.56 17.00 -19.05
N LEU A 232 -27.82 17.15 -20.15
CA LEU A 232 -27.46 16.05 -21.04
C LEU A 232 -26.74 14.93 -20.28
N ILE A 233 -27.17 13.68 -20.50
CA ILE A 233 -26.50 12.47 -20.01
C ILE A 233 -25.92 11.74 -21.22
N PRO A 234 -24.59 11.78 -21.41
CA PRO A 234 -23.95 11.04 -22.49
C PRO A 234 -24.17 9.52 -22.36
N ASN A 235 -24.22 8.81 -23.49
CA ASN A 235 -24.40 7.36 -23.57
C ASN A 235 -23.18 6.63 -24.15
N ASP A 236 -22.10 7.36 -24.40
CA ASP A 236 -20.85 6.93 -25.02
C ASP A 236 -19.69 6.74 -24.01
N MET A 237 -19.98 6.83 -22.71
CA MET A 237 -18.99 6.76 -21.64
C MET A 237 -19.16 5.54 -20.75
N SER A 238 -18.05 5.05 -20.19
CA SER A 238 -18.07 4.04 -19.11
C SER A 238 -18.71 4.61 -17.84
N ASP A 239 -19.25 3.76 -16.96
CA ASP A 239 -19.90 4.22 -15.72
C ASP A 239 -18.97 5.05 -14.82
N LYS A 240 -17.67 4.73 -14.78
CA LYS A 240 -16.67 5.50 -14.04
C LYS A 240 -16.53 6.91 -14.60
N ASN A 241 -16.34 7.03 -15.92
CA ASN A 241 -16.16 8.33 -16.58
C ASN A 241 -17.45 9.14 -16.57
N LEU A 242 -18.60 8.47 -16.74
CA LEU A 242 -19.92 9.10 -16.66
C LEU A 242 -20.18 9.65 -15.26
N LYS A 243 -19.84 8.91 -14.19
CA LYS A 243 -19.95 9.39 -12.80
C LYS A 243 -19.19 10.69 -12.61
N LEU A 244 -17.93 10.74 -13.04
CA LEU A 244 -17.10 11.94 -12.94
C LEU A 244 -17.67 13.10 -13.78
N HIS A 245 -18.04 12.83 -15.03
CA HIS A 245 -18.60 13.84 -15.93
C HIS A 245 -19.88 14.48 -15.38
N LEU A 246 -20.84 13.65 -14.93
CA LEU A 246 -22.09 14.14 -14.37
C LEU A 246 -21.84 14.89 -13.05
N TYR A 247 -20.93 14.41 -12.20
CA TYR A 247 -20.56 15.13 -10.98
C TYR A 247 -20.06 16.55 -11.29
N THR A 248 -19.16 16.70 -12.28
CA THR A 248 -18.68 18.01 -12.72
C THR A 248 -19.83 18.89 -13.22
N LYS A 249 -20.67 18.38 -14.13
CA LYS A 249 -21.81 19.14 -14.68
C LYS A 249 -22.81 19.58 -13.62
N VAL A 250 -23.11 18.72 -12.65
CA VAL A 250 -24.02 19.05 -11.54
C VAL A 250 -23.36 20.03 -10.57
N SER A 251 -22.05 19.93 -10.34
CA SER A 251 -21.31 20.85 -9.45
C SER A 251 -21.18 22.27 -10.03
N GLU A 252 -21.05 22.40 -11.35
CA GLU A 252 -21.03 23.69 -12.06
C GLU A 252 -22.43 24.30 -12.24
N CYS A 253 -23.48 23.52 -11.97
CA CYS A 253 -24.85 23.95 -12.15
C CYS A 253 -25.27 24.97 -11.07
N HIS A 254 -25.89 26.08 -11.48
CA HIS A 254 -26.34 27.12 -10.56
C HIS A 254 -27.69 26.83 -9.89
N HIS A 255 -28.43 25.81 -10.35
CA HIS A 255 -29.72 25.41 -9.79
C HIS A 255 -29.59 25.00 -8.32
N LYS A 256 -30.59 25.39 -7.51
CA LYS A 256 -30.61 25.12 -6.07
C LYS A 256 -30.57 23.62 -5.78
N GLU A 257 -31.33 22.80 -6.50
CA GLU A 257 -31.37 21.36 -6.25
C GLU A 257 -30.07 20.65 -6.60
N ALA A 258 -29.33 21.12 -7.62
CA ALA A 258 -28.02 20.59 -7.96
C ALA A 258 -27.01 20.88 -6.84
N LYS A 259 -26.97 22.13 -6.35
CA LYS A 259 -26.12 22.53 -5.21
C LYS A 259 -26.46 21.75 -3.94
N GLU A 260 -27.75 21.56 -3.66
CA GLU A 260 -28.21 20.78 -2.51
C GLU A 260 -27.73 19.33 -2.57
N LEU A 261 -27.87 18.66 -3.74
CA LEU A 261 -27.39 17.29 -3.92
C LEU A 261 -25.88 17.15 -3.72
N ILE A 262 -25.09 18.07 -4.30
CA ILE A 262 -23.63 18.03 -4.20
C ILE A 262 -23.18 18.32 -2.76
N ASN A 263 -23.83 19.27 -2.08
CA ASN A 263 -23.55 19.57 -0.68
C ASN A 263 -23.91 18.39 0.24
N GLU A 264 -25.07 17.74 0.01
CA GLU A 264 -25.47 16.52 0.71
C GLU A 264 -24.43 15.42 0.52
N LEU A 265 -24.06 15.13 -0.73
CA LEU A 265 -23.09 14.09 -1.08
C LEU A 265 -21.73 14.35 -0.43
N ASN A 266 -21.20 15.57 -0.54
CA ASN A 266 -19.89 15.91 0.01
C ASN A 266 -19.89 15.89 1.53
N LYS A 267 -20.97 16.34 2.18
CA LYS A 267 -21.13 16.24 3.62
C LYS A 267 -21.14 14.78 4.08
N LEU A 268 -21.87 13.91 3.37
CA LEU A 268 -21.91 12.48 3.67
C LEU A 268 -20.54 11.81 3.45
N LYS A 269 -19.84 12.12 2.35
CA LYS A 269 -18.49 11.60 2.09
C LYS A 269 -17.52 11.97 3.21
N LYS A 270 -17.46 13.25 3.61
CA LYS A 270 -16.63 13.74 4.73
C LYS A 270 -17.01 13.06 6.06
N GLN A 271 -18.30 12.90 6.31
CA GLN A 271 -18.78 12.19 7.50
C GLN A 271 -18.31 10.73 7.52
N ILE A 272 -18.44 10.01 6.40
CA ILE A 272 -18.02 8.61 6.29
C ILE A 272 -16.51 8.45 6.53
N ILE A 273 -15.69 9.33 5.93
CA ILE A 273 -14.23 9.31 6.11
C ILE A 273 -13.89 9.57 7.58
N ARG A 274 -14.50 10.58 8.20
CA ARG A 274 -14.30 10.90 9.62
C ARG A 274 -14.72 9.75 10.55
N GLU A 275 -15.86 9.12 10.29
CA GLU A 275 -16.31 7.97 11.08
C GLU A 275 -15.33 6.79 10.96
N ALA A 276 -14.82 6.52 9.75
CA ALA A 276 -13.84 5.47 9.51
C ALA A 276 -12.46 5.77 10.12
N GLU A 277 -12.08 7.04 10.24
CA GLU A 277 -10.86 7.44 10.95
C GLU A 277 -11.01 7.31 12.47
N GLN A 278 -12.17 7.70 13.01
CA GLN A 278 -12.45 7.62 14.46
C GLN A 278 -12.64 6.18 14.94
N ASN A 279 -13.19 5.31 14.10
CA ASN A 279 -13.34 3.88 14.35
C ASN A 279 -12.93 3.07 13.12
N SER A 280 -11.64 2.76 13.06
CA SER A 280 -11.01 2.18 11.89
C SER A 280 -11.10 0.66 11.79
N ASP A 281 -11.64 -0.03 12.80
CA ASP A 281 -11.66 -1.50 12.83
C ASP A 281 -12.43 -2.09 11.66
N GLU A 282 -13.59 -1.52 11.34
CA GLU A 282 -14.37 -1.95 10.18
C GLU A 282 -13.60 -1.78 8.86
N LEU A 283 -12.91 -0.64 8.70
CA LEU A 283 -12.13 -0.37 7.50
C LEU A 283 -10.91 -1.29 7.39
N LYS A 284 -10.19 -1.55 8.49
CA LYS A 284 -9.08 -2.51 8.51
C LYS A 284 -9.53 -3.89 8.05
N VAL A 285 -10.62 -4.42 8.62
CA VAL A 285 -11.19 -5.70 8.21
C VAL A 285 -11.57 -5.66 6.73
N TRP A 286 -12.29 -4.62 6.29
CA TRP A 286 -12.70 -4.47 4.91
C TRP A 286 -11.50 -4.48 3.94
N LEU A 287 -10.39 -3.81 4.28
CA LEU A 287 -9.17 -3.76 3.47
C LEU A 287 -8.51 -5.14 3.33
N TYR A 288 -8.55 -5.98 4.36
CA TYR A 288 -8.06 -7.35 4.29
C TYR A 288 -9.00 -8.28 3.50
N GLU A 289 -10.32 -8.13 3.66
CA GLU A 289 -11.31 -9.02 3.02
C GLU A 289 -11.54 -8.70 1.53
N ASN A 290 -11.23 -7.47 1.09
CA ASN A 290 -11.45 -7.01 -0.28
C ASN A 290 -10.14 -6.85 -1.08
N GLN A 291 -9.11 -7.61 -0.71
CA GLN A 291 -7.86 -7.69 -1.47
C GLN A 291 -8.09 -8.36 -2.83
N GLY A 292 -7.24 -8.03 -3.81
CA GLY A 292 -7.18 -8.81 -5.05
C GLY A 292 -6.64 -10.22 -4.78
N GLU A 293 -7.24 -11.25 -5.36
CA GLU A 293 -6.91 -12.67 -5.09
C GLU A 293 -5.41 -12.99 -5.28
N ALA A 294 -4.82 -12.55 -6.39
CA ALA A 294 -3.39 -12.72 -6.66
C ALA A 294 -2.45 -11.91 -5.73
N ARG A 295 -3.02 -11.08 -4.85
CA ARG A 295 -2.31 -10.20 -3.92
C ARG A 295 -2.75 -10.45 -2.46
N PHE A 296 -3.44 -11.56 -2.19
CA PHE A 296 -3.85 -11.91 -0.85
C PHE A 296 -2.63 -12.02 0.07
N ASP A 297 -2.72 -11.35 1.22
CA ASP A 297 -1.77 -11.50 2.30
C ASP A 297 -2.46 -11.29 3.65
N ALA A 298 -2.01 -12.05 4.64
CA ALA A 298 -2.47 -12.06 6.02
C ALA A 298 -1.37 -11.61 7.00
N SER A 299 -0.25 -11.08 6.48
CA SER A 299 0.78 -10.42 7.29
C SER A 299 0.22 -9.21 8.05
N ASN A 300 0.98 -8.79 9.06
CA ASN A 300 0.69 -7.56 9.78
C ASN A 300 0.87 -6.37 8.85
N ARG A 301 -0.13 -5.47 8.81
CA ARG A 301 -0.09 -4.30 7.92
C ARG A 301 -0.27 -3.00 8.65
N PHE A 302 0.54 -2.04 8.25
CA PHE A 302 0.32 -0.64 8.53
C PHE A 302 -0.36 -0.01 7.30
N PHE A 303 -1.63 0.37 7.41
CA PHE A 303 -2.35 1.01 6.32
C PHE A 303 -2.14 2.53 6.36
N LEU A 304 -1.62 3.11 5.28
CA LEU A 304 -1.61 4.56 5.10
C LEU A 304 -2.72 4.94 4.12
N ILE A 305 -3.80 5.52 4.63
CA ILE A 305 -4.97 5.94 3.86
C ILE A 305 -4.79 7.39 3.42
N LEU A 306 -4.66 7.60 2.12
CA LEU A 306 -4.56 8.94 1.53
C LEU A 306 -5.91 9.36 0.97
N THR A 307 -6.39 10.53 1.37
CA THR A 307 -7.62 11.09 0.79
C THR A 307 -7.60 12.61 0.72
N ASP A 308 -8.00 13.13 -0.43
CA ASP A 308 -8.34 14.53 -0.60
C ASP A 308 -9.86 14.69 -0.43
N GLU A 309 -10.27 15.43 0.60
CA GLU A 309 -11.68 15.63 0.96
C GLU A 309 -12.35 16.71 0.10
N THR A 310 -11.60 17.47 -0.70
CA THR A 310 -12.14 18.38 -1.72
C THR A 310 -12.41 17.64 -3.02
N ASN A 311 -11.46 16.80 -3.45
CA ASN A 311 -11.58 15.97 -4.64
C ASN A 311 -10.89 14.62 -4.43
N ILE A 312 -11.66 13.59 -4.07
CA ILE A 312 -11.13 12.23 -3.84
C ILE A 312 -10.33 11.70 -5.02
N ASN A 313 -10.64 12.11 -6.26
CA ASN A 313 -9.89 11.68 -7.45
C ASN A 313 -8.45 12.24 -7.51
N ASP A 314 -8.15 13.27 -6.72
CA ASP A 314 -6.82 13.89 -6.61
C ASP A 314 -5.98 13.32 -5.47
N SER A 315 -6.50 12.36 -4.70
CA SER A 315 -5.80 11.74 -3.56
C SER A 315 -4.44 11.13 -3.94
N TRP A 316 -4.23 10.75 -5.20
CA TRP A 316 -2.94 10.24 -5.69
C TRP A 316 -1.82 11.28 -5.63
N LYS A 317 -2.15 12.58 -5.69
CA LYS A 317 -1.18 13.69 -5.57
C LYS A 317 -0.58 13.77 -4.17
N LEU A 318 -1.26 13.25 -3.14
CA LEU A 318 -0.74 13.19 -1.77
C LEU A 318 0.52 12.33 -1.66
N LYS A 319 0.64 11.29 -2.48
CA LYS A 319 1.79 10.36 -2.46
C LYS A 319 3.15 11.04 -2.70
N ARG A 320 3.15 12.17 -3.40
CA ARG A 320 4.35 12.96 -3.69
C ARG A 320 4.53 14.18 -2.78
N ASN A 321 3.59 14.44 -1.86
CA ASN A 321 3.70 15.55 -0.92
C ASN A 321 4.51 15.11 0.32
N ILE A 322 5.82 14.95 0.11
CA ILE A 322 6.73 14.33 1.10
C ILE A 322 6.77 15.11 2.41
N LYS A 323 6.74 16.45 2.37
CA LYS A 323 6.74 17.29 3.57
C LYS A 323 5.49 17.04 4.43
N PHE A 324 4.31 17.02 3.80
CA PHE A 324 3.05 16.77 4.49
C PHE A 324 2.98 15.35 5.04
N LEU A 325 3.40 14.36 4.25
CA LEU A 325 3.47 12.97 4.68
C LEU A 325 4.40 12.79 5.87
N ARG A 326 5.61 13.37 5.80
CA ARG A 326 6.62 13.32 6.87
C ARG A 326 6.09 13.89 8.18
N GLU A 327 5.51 15.09 8.14
CA GLU A 327 4.91 15.72 9.32
C GLU A 327 3.87 14.82 10.01
N LYS A 328 2.92 14.27 9.24
CA LYS A 328 1.82 13.48 9.79
C LYS A 328 2.25 12.07 10.23
N ILE A 329 3.11 11.41 9.45
CA ILE A 329 3.64 10.09 9.80
C ILE A 329 4.50 10.19 11.06
N HIS A 330 5.44 11.13 11.13
CA HIS A 330 6.30 11.30 12.30
C HIS A 330 5.49 11.67 13.54
N SER A 331 4.53 12.60 13.44
CA SER A 331 3.64 12.93 14.57
C SER A 331 2.82 11.72 15.08
N HIS A 332 2.38 10.85 14.18
CA HIS A 332 1.72 9.61 14.57
C HIS A 332 2.69 8.65 15.28
N LEU A 333 3.89 8.46 14.74
CA LEU A 333 4.92 7.57 15.31
C LEU A 333 5.49 8.09 16.64
N ASP A 334 5.52 9.40 16.87
CA ASP A 334 5.89 10.01 18.15
C ASP A 334 4.86 9.71 19.25
N SER A 335 3.58 9.66 18.87
CA SER A 335 2.45 9.47 19.79
C SER A 335 2.00 8.01 19.90
N ILE A 336 2.63 7.10 19.16
CA ILE A 336 2.19 5.71 19.05
C ILE A 336 2.39 4.98 20.39
N LYS A 337 1.31 4.88 21.16
CA LYS A 337 1.21 3.95 22.28
C LYS A 337 0.58 2.67 21.74
N LEU A 338 1.44 1.69 21.46
CA LEU A 338 1.03 0.42 20.88
C LEU A 338 0.19 -0.38 21.89
N ASP A 339 -1.12 -0.20 21.79
CA ASP A 339 -2.11 -1.04 22.44
C ASP A 339 -2.28 -2.31 21.59
N LEU A 340 -1.61 -3.38 22.00
CA LEU A 340 -1.64 -4.67 21.32
C LEU A 340 -3.07 -5.18 21.06
N ASN A 341 -4.02 -4.85 21.94
CA ASN A 341 -5.41 -5.27 21.76
C ASN A 341 -6.09 -4.53 20.61
N LYS A 342 -5.77 -3.24 20.39
CA LYS A 342 -6.31 -2.44 19.28
C LYS A 342 -5.73 -2.83 17.93
N LEU A 343 -4.52 -3.40 17.91
CA LEU A 343 -3.93 -3.90 16.68
C LEU A 343 -4.55 -5.22 16.21
N ASN A 344 -4.97 -6.07 17.15
CA ASN A 344 -5.48 -7.40 16.81
C ASN A 344 -6.66 -7.29 15.86
N THR A 345 -6.46 -7.80 14.65
CA THR A 345 -7.44 -7.74 13.57
C THR A 345 -7.74 -9.16 13.13
N LYS A 346 -9.02 -9.53 13.18
CA LYS A 346 -9.53 -10.80 12.68
C LYS A 346 -10.39 -10.54 11.45
N PHE A 347 -10.12 -11.25 10.37
CA PHE A 347 -10.86 -11.10 9.13
C PHE A 347 -11.14 -12.47 8.49
N TYR A 348 -12.12 -12.51 7.60
CA TYR A 348 -12.55 -13.71 6.90
C TYR A 348 -12.20 -13.66 5.42
N TRP A 349 -11.51 -14.69 4.92
CA TRP A 349 -11.19 -14.79 3.51
C TRP A 349 -12.14 -15.73 2.78
N LYS A 350 -13.03 -15.15 1.97
CA LYS A 350 -14.09 -15.87 1.24
C LYS A 350 -13.60 -17.01 0.36
N LYS A 351 -12.38 -16.93 -0.17
CA LYS A 351 -11.85 -17.92 -1.12
C LYS A 351 -11.35 -19.19 -0.45
N THR A 352 -10.71 -19.08 0.72
CA THR A 352 -10.27 -20.26 1.49
C THR A 352 -11.29 -20.70 2.53
N ASN A 353 -12.32 -19.89 2.79
CA ASN A 353 -13.31 -20.12 3.85
C ASN A 353 -12.66 -20.20 5.24
N GLU A 354 -11.64 -19.37 5.46
CA GLU A 354 -10.84 -19.36 6.70
C GLU A 354 -10.83 -17.98 7.35
N HIS A 355 -10.62 -17.98 8.67
CA HIS A 355 -10.34 -16.79 9.43
C HIS A 355 -8.85 -16.63 9.67
N PHE A 356 -8.37 -15.40 9.50
CA PHE A 356 -6.99 -15.02 9.76
C PHE A 356 -6.94 -14.05 10.93
N ASN A 357 -5.84 -14.09 11.68
CA ASN A 357 -5.54 -13.13 12.72
C ASN A 357 -4.19 -12.50 12.41
N CYS A 358 -4.14 -11.17 12.48
CA CYS A 358 -2.95 -10.38 12.28
C CYS A 358 -2.99 -9.15 13.21
N LYS A 359 -1.90 -8.39 13.23
CA LYS A 359 -1.85 -7.06 13.81
C LYS A 359 -1.97 -6.04 12.68
N SER A 360 -2.83 -5.05 12.85
CA SER A 360 -2.98 -4.00 11.87
C SER A 360 -3.18 -2.65 12.53
N ASP A 361 -2.42 -1.69 12.01
CA ASP A 361 -2.55 -0.28 12.34
C ASP A 361 -2.93 0.50 11.08
N ILE A 362 -3.40 1.73 11.28
CA ILE A 362 -3.94 2.55 10.19
C ILE A 362 -3.80 4.04 10.51
N LEU A 363 -3.28 4.79 9.53
CA LEU A 363 -3.14 6.23 9.60
C LEU A 363 -3.83 6.88 8.40
N PHE A 364 -4.63 7.91 8.67
CA PHE A 364 -5.27 8.73 7.66
C PHE A 364 -4.46 10.00 7.40
N ILE A 365 -4.19 10.28 6.13
CA ILE A 365 -3.61 11.52 5.64
C ILE A 365 -4.67 12.22 4.80
N LYS A 366 -5.26 13.27 5.38
CA LYS A 366 -6.38 13.98 4.79
C LYS A 366 -5.97 15.39 4.38
N GLN A 367 -6.18 15.73 3.12
CA GLN A 367 -6.10 17.10 2.64
C GLN A 367 -7.52 17.66 2.52
N THR A 368 -7.75 18.82 3.11
CA THR A 368 -9.07 19.45 3.26
C THR A 368 -9.27 20.68 2.41
#